data_AF-A0A8X7BUP7-F1
#
_entry.id   AF-A0A8X7BUP7-F1
#
_cell.length_a   1.000
_cell.length_b   1.000
_cell.length_c   1.000
_cell.angle_alpha   90.00
_cell.angle_beta   90.00
_cell.angle_gamma   90.00
#
_symmetry.space_group_name_H-M   'P 1'
#
loop_
_entity.id
_entity.type
_entity.pdbx_description
1 polymer ?
#
loop_
_entity_poly.entity_id
_entity_poly.type
_entity_poly.pdbx_seq_one_letter_code
_entity_poly.pdbx_strand_id
1 'polypeptide(L)'
;MCVAFPKPFCSDCIATIPETSRVPTEISETKQSFEFLKMISPDFDANQKRMLVDVLQEYSEAFKERKNGTPQITVKHRINIGDNLPVKQRVYRVSPAGSRIIHDEVGKMLDRGIIQLRRVHGHLLLS
;
A
#
# COMPACT_ATOMS: atom_id res chain seq x y z
N MET A 1 18.44 -25.37 -21.41
CA MET A 1 19.20 -24.46 -20.52
C MET A 1 19.42 -23.17 -21.28
N CYS A 2 18.91 -22.04 -20.79
CA CYS A 2 19.12 -20.74 -21.44
C CYS A 2 19.67 -19.77 -20.38
N VAL A 3 20.90 -19.31 -20.58
CA VAL A 3 21.56 -18.29 -19.78
C VAL A 3 21.25 -16.92 -20.38
N ALA A 4 20.68 -16.01 -19.57
CA ALA A 4 20.41 -14.64 -19.98
C ALA A 4 21.54 -13.73 -19.50
N PHE A 5 22.17 -13.00 -20.41
CA PHE A 5 23.13 -11.96 -20.08
C PHE A 5 22.39 -10.70 -19.60
N PRO A 6 22.75 -10.13 -18.44
CA PRO A 6 22.13 -8.91 -17.95
C PRO A 6 22.54 -7.73 -18.83
N LYS A 7 21.56 -6.97 -19.31
CA LYS A 7 21.82 -5.67 -19.96
C LYS A 7 22.34 -4.69 -18.89
N PRO A 8 23.35 -3.86 -19.21
CA PRO A 8 23.88 -2.92 -18.25
C PRO A 8 22.80 -1.92 -17.82
N PHE A 9 22.72 -1.70 -16.52
CA PHE A 9 21.90 -0.66 -15.92
C PHE A 9 22.29 0.69 -16.54
N CYS A 10 21.30 1.42 -17.06
CA CYS A 10 21.51 2.79 -17.50
C CYS A 10 21.79 3.63 -16.25
N SER A 11 22.99 4.22 -16.19
CA SER A 11 23.49 4.96 -15.01
C SER A 11 22.79 6.30 -14.79
N ASP A 12 21.93 6.73 -15.72
CA ASP A 12 21.45 8.11 -15.78
C ASP A 12 20.06 8.31 -15.15
N CYS A 13 19.48 7.28 -14.51
CA CYS A 13 18.18 7.37 -13.86
C CYS A 13 18.23 7.34 -12.33
N ILE A 14 19.37 7.64 -11.71
CA ILE A 14 19.38 8.02 -10.29
C ILE A 14 18.71 9.40 -10.20
N ALA A 15 17.42 9.41 -9.86
CA ALA A 15 16.73 10.62 -9.48
C ALA A 15 17.34 11.13 -8.17
N THR A 16 18.22 12.12 -8.27
CA THR A 16 18.67 12.92 -7.13
C THR A 16 17.43 13.52 -6.47
N ILE A 17 17.19 13.20 -5.20
CA ILE A 17 16.12 13.81 -4.41
C ILE A 17 16.54 15.27 -4.20
N PRO A 18 15.84 16.27 -4.77
CA PRO A 18 16.18 17.65 -4.48
C PRO A 18 15.83 17.94 -3.03
N GLU A 19 16.84 18.34 -2.26
CA GLU A 19 16.72 18.83 -0.89
C GLU A 19 15.92 20.13 -0.92
N THR A 20 14.58 19.99 -0.95
CA THR A 20 13.69 21.14 -1.02
C THR A 20 13.33 21.50 0.41
N SER A 21 14.13 22.38 1.00
CA SER A 21 13.73 23.15 2.18
C SER A 21 12.36 23.77 1.91
N ARG A 22 11.34 23.29 2.62
CA ARG A 22 9.99 23.86 2.59
C ARG A 22 9.69 24.46 3.95
N VAL A 23 9.32 25.73 3.89
CA VAL A 23 8.98 26.63 5.00
C VAL A 23 7.89 26.00 5.88
N PRO A 24 7.93 26.21 7.21
CA PRO A 24 6.95 25.65 8.15
C PRO A 24 5.55 26.14 7.82
N THR A 25 4.61 25.21 7.59
CA THR A 25 3.19 25.53 7.56
C THR A 25 2.67 25.34 8.98
N GLU A 26 2.32 26.46 9.60
CA GLU A 26 1.86 26.52 10.98
C GLU A 26 0.52 25.79 11.24
N ILE A 27 0.44 25.22 12.45
CA ILE A 27 -0.75 24.87 13.25
C ILE A 27 -1.46 23.54 12.93
N SER A 28 -0.94 22.45 13.51
CA SER A 28 -1.72 21.44 14.26
C SER A 28 -0.90 20.78 15.40
N GLU A 29 0.12 21.49 15.87
CA GLU A 29 1.36 20.95 16.45
C GLU A 29 1.20 20.29 17.83
N THR A 30 0.16 20.62 18.60
CA THR A 30 0.02 20.16 19.99
C THR A 30 -0.61 18.77 20.12
N LYS A 31 -1.40 18.32 19.13
CA LYS A 31 -2.07 17.01 19.22
C LYS A 31 -1.20 15.85 18.75
N GLN A 32 -0.41 16.05 17.69
CA GLN A 32 0.47 15.02 17.14
C GLN A 32 1.73 14.78 17.98
N SER A 33 2.29 15.84 18.56
CA SER A 33 3.46 15.73 19.45
C SER A 33 3.17 14.82 20.66
N PHE A 34 1.96 14.90 21.23
CA PHE A 34 1.55 14.02 22.33
C PHE A 34 1.32 12.57 21.90
N GLU A 35 0.96 12.33 20.64
CA GLU A 35 0.80 10.98 20.08
C GLU A 35 2.17 10.31 19.87
N PHE A 36 3.14 11.04 19.33
CA PHE A 36 4.50 10.53 19.15
C PHE A 36 5.21 10.26 20.48
N LEU A 37 5.00 11.08 21.50
CA LEU A 37 5.56 10.84 22.83
C LEU A 37 5.14 9.51 23.44
N LYS A 38 3.95 8.98 23.11
CA LYS A 38 3.49 7.65 23.57
C LYS A 38 4.22 6.50 22.89
N MET A 39 4.84 6.73 21.73
CA MET A 39 5.59 5.72 20.97
C MET A 39 7.08 5.69 21.34
N ILE A 40 7.58 6.72 22.03
CA ILE A 40 9.00 6.85 22.41
C ILE A 40 9.24 6.13 23.74
N SER A 41 10.29 5.31 23.81
CA SER A 41 10.66 4.59 25.04
C SER A 41 10.95 5.57 26.20
N PRO A 42 10.56 5.24 27.44
CA PRO A 42 10.93 6.03 28.60
C PRO A 42 12.44 6.11 28.85
N ASP A 43 13.24 5.19 28.30
CA ASP A 43 14.69 5.07 28.56
C ASP A 43 15.55 6.15 27.91
N PHE A 44 14.97 6.94 27.00
CA PHE A 44 15.68 8.05 26.36
C PHE A 44 15.84 9.25 27.29
N ASP A 45 16.97 9.94 27.17
CA ASP A 45 17.18 11.21 27.85
C ASP A 45 16.27 12.32 27.29
N ALA A 46 16.16 13.44 28.01
CA ALA A 46 15.27 14.53 27.61
C ALA A 46 15.63 15.16 26.26
N ASN A 47 16.92 15.18 25.90
CA ASN A 47 17.40 15.78 24.66
C ASN A 47 17.13 14.86 23.46
N GLN A 48 17.38 13.56 23.62
CA GLN A 48 17.08 12.52 22.64
C GLN A 48 15.59 12.43 22.35
N LYS A 49 14.75 12.48 23.40
CA LYS A 49 13.28 12.52 23.23
C LYS A 49 12.87 13.72 22.40
N ARG A 50 13.42 14.90 22.68
CA ARG A 50 13.12 16.13 21.94
C ARG A 50 13.53 16.00 20.47
N MET A 51 14.78 15.61 20.20
CA MET A 51 15.28 15.43 18.84
C MET A 51 14.44 14.42 18.05
N LEU A 52 14.03 13.32 18.68
CA LEU A 52 13.22 12.31 18.01
C LEU A 52 11.80 12.81 17.72
N VAL A 53 11.18 13.56 18.64
CA VAL A 53 9.88 14.20 18.38
C VAL A 53 9.97 15.17 17.21
N ASP A 54 11.04 15.99 17.16
CA ASP A 54 11.25 16.95 16.08
C ASP A 54 11.33 16.24 14.72
N VAL A 55 12.09 15.14 14.62
CA VAL A 55 12.17 14.31 13.40
C VAL A 55 10.83 13.67 13.05
N LEU A 56 10.11 13.10 14.02
CA LEU A 56 8.79 12.49 13.77
C LEU A 56 7.76 13.53 13.32
N GLN A 57 7.87 14.77 13.81
CA GLN A 57 7.03 15.88 13.38
C GLN A 57 7.39 16.33 11.96
N GLU A 58 8.67 16.45 11.64
CA GLU A 58 9.18 16.76 10.30
C GLU A 58 8.64 15.78 9.25
N TYR A 59 8.66 14.47 9.57
CA TYR A 59 8.18 13.40 8.69
C TYR A 59 6.77 12.92 9.02
N SER A 60 5.95 13.73 9.70
CA SER A 60 4.64 13.32 10.20
C SER A 60 3.71 12.79 9.09
N GLU A 61 3.81 13.33 7.87
CA GLU A 61 3.08 12.85 6.68
C GLU A 61 3.36 11.39 6.33
N ALA A 62 4.58 10.90 6.58
CA ALA A 62 4.95 9.51 6.31
C ALA A 62 4.25 8.52 7.26
N PHE A 63 3.87 8.99 8.45
CA PHE A 63 3.21 8.20 9.49
C PHE A 63 1.69 8.37 9.50
N LYS A 64 1.14 9.30 8.70
CA LYS A 64 -0.31 9.41 8.58
C LYS A 64 -0.87 8.12 7.98
N GLU A 65 -1.85 7.54 8.67
CA GLU A 65 -2.62 6.43 8.11
C GLU A 65 -3.21 6.90 6.78
N ARG A 66 -2.83 6.21 5.70
CA ARG A 66 -3.28 6.59 4.36
C ARG A 66 -4.79 6.42 4.33
N LYS A 67 -5.51 7.54 4.40
CA LYS A 67 -6.96 7.54 4.14
C LYS A 67 -7.20 6.90 2.78
N ASN A 68 -8.23 6.06 2.70
CA ASN A 68 -8.68 5.46 1.44
C ASN A 68 -8.77 6.58 0.39
N GLY A 69 -8.00 6.50 -0.70
CA GLY A 69 -8.00 7.52 -1.76
C GLY A 69 -6.77 8.43 -1.85
N THR A 70 -5.70 8.21 -1.06
CA THR A 70 -4.40 8.84 -1.40
C THR A 70 -4.00 8.45 -2.84
N PRO A 71 -3.64 9.41 -3.71
CA PRO A 71 -3.34 9.13 -5.10
C PRO A 71 -2.06 8.29 -5.18
N GLN A 72 -2.22 6.98 -5.28
CA GLN A 72 -1.13 6.10 -5.67
C GLN A 72 -0.94 6.22 -7.18
N ILE A 73 0.32 6.26 -7.61
CA ILE A 73 0.68 6.11 -9.02
C ILE A 73 0.22 4.70 -9.42
N THR A 74 -0.99 4.61 -9.96
CA THR A 74 -1.62 3.33 -10.30
C THR A 74 -1.15 2.95 -11.69
N VAL A 75 -0.07 2.16 -11.77
CA VAL A 75 0.38 1.62 -13.05
C VAL A 75 -0.51 0.44 -13.43
N LYS A 76 -1.10 0.47 -14.63
CA LYS A 76 -1.83 -0.68 -15.15
C LYS A 76 -0.84 -1.76 -15.60
N HIS A 77 -0.81 -2.87 -14.90
CA HIS A 77 0.00 -4.02 -15.27
C HIS A 77 -0.70 -4.88 -16.34
N ARG A 78 0.04 -5.31 -17.36
CA ARG A 78 -0.40 -6.29 -18.36
C ARG A 78 0.35 -7.61 -18.12
N ILE A 79 -0.39 -8.66 -17.77
CA ILE A 79 0.16 -10.01 -17.61
C ILE A 79 0.14 -10.68 -18.99
N ASN A 80 1.30 -11.04 -19.52
CA ASN A 80 1.42 -11.73 -20.81
C ASN A 80 1.38 -13.23 -20.58
N ILE A 81 0.28 -13.86 -20.99
CA ILE A 81 0.03 -15.30 -20.81
C ILE A 81 0.42 -16.10 -22.08
N GLY A 82 0.83 -15.42 -23.17
CA GLY A 82 1.13 -16.06 -24.46
C GLY A 82 -0.10 -16.77 -25.03
N ASP A 83 0.08 -17.99 -25.53
CA ASP A 83 -0.98 -18.82 -26.10
C ASP A 83 -1.58 -19.82 -25.08
N ASN A 84 -1.32 -19.63 -23.78
CA ASN A 84 -1.82 -20.54 -22.75
C ASN A 84 -3.32 -20.32 -22.50
N LEU A 85 -4.06 -21.43 -22.40
CA LEU A 85 -5.50 -21.41 -22.13
C LEU A 85 -5.80 -21.16 -20.63
N PRO A 86 -6.96 -20.57 -20.30
CA PRO A 86 -7.40 -20.41 -18.92
C PRO A 86 -7.53 -21.75 -18.18
N VAL A 87 -7.04 -21.81 -16.95
CA VAL A 87 -7.17 -22.99 -16.09
C VAL A 87 -8.35 -22.79 -15.14
N LYS A 88 -9.30 -23.74 -15.15
CA LYS A 88 -10.42 -23.78 -14.20
C LYS A 88 -10.11 -24.74 -13.06
N GLN A 89 -9.97 -24.21 -11.85
CA GLN A 89 -9.72 -25.00 -10.64
C GLN A 89 -10.93 -24.98 -9.70
N ARG A 90 -11.21 -26.11 -9.04
CA ARG A 90 -12.26 -26.19 -8.01
C ARG A 90 -11.77 -25.54 -6.71
N VAL A 91 -12.67 -24.83 -6.04
CA VAL A 91 -12.42 -24.28 -4.70
C VAL A 91 -12.24 -25.44 -3.71
N TYR A 92 -11.26 -25.31 -2.82
CA TYR A 92 -11.02 -26.29 -1.76
C TYR A 92 -12.09 -26.19 -0.67
N ARG A 93 -12.31 -27.29 0.06
CA ARG A 93 -13.25 -27.30 1.19
C ARG A 93 -12.62 -26.60 2.39
N VAL A 94 -13.41 -25.77 3.07
CA VAL A 94 -13.02 -25.08 4.29
C VAL A 94 -13.99 -25.42 5.42
N SER A 95 -13.52 -25.30 6.66
CA SER A 95 -14.39 -25.43 7.83
C SER A 95 -15.37 -24.25 7.91
N PRO A 96 -16.48 -24.38 8.66
CA PRO A 96 -17.42 -23.28 8.85
C PRO A 96 -16.76 -22.03 9.46
N ALA A 97 -15.83 -22.22 10.41
CA ALA A 97 -15.07 -21.11 10.99
C ALA A 97 -14.18 -20.42 9.95
N GLY A 98 -13.47 -21.19 9.13
CA GLY A 98 -12.65 -20.65 8.04
C GLY A 98 -13.47 -19.89 7.00
N SER A 99 -14.64 -20.41 6.63
CA SER A 99 -15.55 -19.74 5.70
C SER A 99 -15.99 -18.37 6.21
N ARG A 100 -16.29 -18.23 7.52
CA ARG A 100 -16.67 -16.94 8.11
C ARG A 100 -15.55 -15.91 7.98
N ILE A 101 -14.32 -16.30 8.32
CA ILE A 101 -13.14 -15.43 8.19
C ILE A 101 -12.95 -14.98 6.74
N ILE A 102 -13.08 -15.91 5.79
CA ILE A 102 -12.97 -15.61 4.36
C ILE A 102 -14.04 -14.59 3.94
N HIS A 103 -15.30 -14.78 4.35
CA HIS A 103 -16.38 -13.87 4.01
C HIS A 103 -16.18 -12.47 4.59
N ASP A 104 -15.77 -12.37 5.85
CA ASP A 104 -15.53 -11.09 6.51
C ASP A 104 -14.40 -10.32 5.80
N GLU A 105 -13.31 -11.00 5.43
CA GLU A 105 -12.21 -10.34 4.74
C GLU A 105 -12.55 -9.98 3.29
N VAL A 106 -13.26 -10.84 2.56
CA VAL A 106 -13.77 -10.55 1.22
C VAL A 106 -14.68 -9.32 1.25
N GLY A 107 -15.52 -9.17 2.27
CA GLY A 107 -16.34 -7.97 2.49
C GLY A 107 -15.49 -6.70 2.58
N LYS A 108 -14.48 -6.68 3.45
CA LYS A 108 -13.54 -5.55 3.57
C LYS A 108 -12.82 -5.23 2.25
N MET A 109 -12.43 -6.26 1.50
CA MET A 109 -11.73 -6.09 0.22
C MET A 109 -12.65 -5.51 -0.88
N LEU A 110 -13.93 -5.90 -0.89
CA LEU A 110 -14.95 -5.31 -1.76
C LEU A 110 -15.17 -3.84 -1.42
N ASP A 111 -15.34 -3.51 -0.13
CA ASP A 111 -15.55 -2.14 0.35
C ASP A 111 -14.36 -1.22 0.00
N ARG A 112 -13.14 -1.76 0.04
CA ARG A 112 -11.91 -1.05 -0.33
C ARG A 112 -11.64 -1.01 -1.84
N GLY A 113 -12.45 -1.69 -2.66
CA GLY A 113 -12.27 -1.76 -4.11
C GLY A 113 -11.02 -2.54 -4.57
N ILE A 114 -10.46 -3.38 -3.70
CA ILE A 114 -9.31 -4.25 -4.03
C ILE A 114 -9.74 -5.39 -4.95
N ILE A 115 -10.96 -5.90 -4.74
CA ILE A 115 -11.60 -6.90 -5.59
C ILE A 115 -12.94 -6.38 -6.12
N GLN A 116 -13.42 -6.96 -7.21
CA GLN A 116 -14.70 -6.63 -7.81
C GLN A 116 -15.42 -7.90 -8.26
N LEU A 117 -16.75 -7.89 -8.20
CA LEU A 117 -17.52 -8.93 -8.84
C LEU A 117 -17.30 -8.84 -10.35
N ARG A 118 -16.83 -9.93 -10.96
CA ARG A 118 -16.67 -10.01 -12.41
C ARG A 118 -18.05 -9.91 -13.05
N ARG A 119 -18.34 -8.80 -13.73
CA ARG A 119 -19.55 -8.68 -14.55
C ARG A 119 -19.44 -9.60 -15.75
N VAL A 120 -20.34 -10.57 -15.84
CA VAL A 120 -20.46 -11.44 -17.02
C VAL A 120 -21.46 -10.77 -17.95
N HIS A 121 -21.00 -10.07 -18.99
CA HIS A 121 -21.90 -9.59 -20.04
C HIS A 121 -22.13 -10.74 -21.02
N GLY A 122 -23.33 -11.33 -21.03
CA GLY A 122 -23.72 -12.30 -22.05
C GLY A 122 -24.73 -13.36 -21.62
N HIS A 123 -26.01 -12.99 -21.52
CA HIS A 123 -27.12 -13.88 -21.89
C HIS A 123 -28.33 -13.03 -22.34
N LEU A 124 -28.16 -12.37 -23.49
CA LEU A 124 -29.28 -11.99 -24.35
C LEU A 124 -29.25 -12.96 -25.52
N LEU A 125 -29.89 -14.11 -25.33
CA LEU A 125 -30.42 -14.96 -26.39
C LEU A 125 -31.83 -15.35 -25.94
N LEU A 126 -32.76 -14.43 -26.19
CA LEU A 126 -34.15 -14.75 -26.45
C LEU A 126 -34.22 -15.16 -27.93
N SER A 127 -34.63 -16.39 -28.18
CA SER A 127 -35.23 -16.85 -29.45
C SER A 127 -36.15 -18.01 -29.08
#